data_AF-A0A978RWK2-F1
#
_entry.id   AF-A0A978RWK2-F1
#
_cell.length_a   1.000
_cell.length_b   1.000
_cell.length_c   1.000
_cell.angle_alpha   90.00
_cell.angle_beta   90.00
_cell.angle_gamma   90.00
#
_symmetry.space_group_name_H-M   'P 1'
#
loop_
_entity.id
_entity.type
_entity.pdbx_description
1 polymer ?
#
loop_
_entity_poly.entity_id
_entity_poly.type
_entity_poly.pdbx_seq_one_letter_code
_entity_poly.pdbx_strand_id
1 'polypeptide(L)'
;MQGITITDQTTDGFLAVNLIDILQAIGPLLLTTKWQFTNLECFGKTAESLYSYADSSSYISGEILVQLAAKITQVIDGKFQAYRGNENQPWLIITAVDSSAYDVETVDENILVKLRQQFQQVSELPGNISLMPKLLTVLHTGD
;
A
#
# COMPACT_ATOMS: atom_id res chain seq x y z
N MET A 1 -2.86 -7.73 -12.05
CA MET A 1 -1.86 -6.65 -11.89
C MET A 1 -0.53 -7.31 -11.64
N GLN A 2 0.57 -6.62 -11.93
CA GLN A 2 1.88 -6.98 -11.39
C GLN A 2 2.09 -6.18 -10.10
N GLY A 3 2.94 -6.66 -9.21
CA GLY A 3 3.20 -5.94 -7.98
C GLY A 3 4.60 -6.15 -7.44
N ILE A 4 4.96 -5.26 -6.54
CA ILE A 4 6.22 -5.29 -5.81
C ILE A 4 5.94 -5.11 -4.31
N THR A 5 6.84 -5.63 -3.48
CA THR A 5 6.87 -5.35 -2.05
C THR A 5 8.07 -4.46 -1.76
N ILE A 6 7.83 -3.37 -1.04
CA ILE A 6 8.86 -2.41 -0.59
C ILE A 6 9.06 -2.62 0.90
N THR A 7 10.31 -2.84 1.30
CA THR A 7 10.67 -3.12 2.70
C THR A 7 11.84 -2.28 3.20
N ASP A 8 12.15 -1.12 2.61
CA ASP A 8 13.30 -0.31 3.05
C ASP A 8 13.27 -0.08 4.55
N GLN A 9 14.38 -0.37 5.24
CA GLN A 9 14.48 -0.23 6.69
C GLN A 9 15.42 0.90 7.12
N THR A 10 15.11 1.50 8.25
CA THR A 10 16.06 2.36 8.99
C THR A 10 17.18 1.51 9.56
N THR A 11 18.24 2.14 10.05
CA THR A 11 19.34 1.43 10.74
C THR A 11 18.88 0.61 11.94
N ASP A 12 17.75 0.99 12.54
CA ASP A 12 17.17 0.34 13.71
C ASP A 12 16.16 -0.76 13.34
N GLY A 13 15.99 -1.07 12.04
CA GLY A 13 15.14 -2.16 11.55
C GLY A 13 13.66 -1.82 11.37
N PHE A 14 13.27 -0.56 11.54
CA PHE A 14 11.89 -0.10 11.28
C PHE A 14 11.69 0.22 9.80
N LEU A 15 10.46 0.10 9.29
CA LEU A 15 10.13 0.53 7.93
C LEU A 15 10.45 2.02 7.76
N ALA A 16 11.28 2.34 6.77
CA ALA A 16 11.73 3.69 6.44
C ALA A 16 10.86 4.39 5.40
N VAL A 17 9.77 3.72 4.97
CA VAL A 17 8.85 4.21 3.93
C VAL A 17 7.51 4.55 4.56
N ASN A 18 6.95 5.68 4.17
CA ASN A 18 5.58 6.07 4.47
C ASN A 18 4.73 6.10 3.19
N LEU A 19 3.41 6.04 3.37
CA LEU A 19 2.44 6.14 2.28
C LEU A 19 2.70 7.35 1.36
N ILE A 20 3.09 8.49 1.94
CA ILE A 20 3.37 9.71 1.18
C ILE A 20 4.52 9.54 0.19
N ASP A 21 5.53 8.74 0.51
CA ASP A 21 6.71 8.53 -0.34
C ASP A 21 6.32 7.77 -1.61
N ILE A 22 5.44 6.77 -1.47
CA ILE A 22 4.88 5.98 -2.57
C ILE A 22 3.96 6.85 -3.44
N LEU A 23 3.09 7.64 -2.81
CA LEU A 23 2.21 8.58 -3.52
C LEU A 23 3.03 9.59 -4.34
N GLN A 24 4.09 10.16 -3.77
CA GLN A 24 4.96 11.09 -4.47
C GLN A 24 5.68 10.44 -5.66
N ALA A 25 6.09 9.17 -5.53
CA ALA A 25 6.71 8.40 -6.62
C ALA A 25 5.77 8.19 -7.82
N ILE A 26 4.48 7.97 -7.57
CA ILE A 26 3.44 7.85 -8.61
C ILE A 26 3.28 9.17 -9.36
N GLY A 27 3.34 10.29 -8.63
CA GLY A 27 3.40 11.63 -9.20
C GLY A 27 2.07 12.10 -9.80
N PRO A 28 2.07 12.82 -10.94
CA PRO A 28 0.89 13.54 -11.44
C PRO A 28 -0.35 12.69 -11.72
N LEU A 29 -0.19 11.38 -11.93
CA LEU A 29 -1.31 10.46 -12.17
C LEU A 29 -2.33 10.48 -11.03
N LEU A 30 -1.88 10.74 -9.79
CA LEU A 30 -2.75 10.85 -8.62
C LEU A 30 -3.88 11.88 -8.80
N LEU A 31 -3.61 12.97 -9.50
CA LEU A 31 -4.57 14.07 -9.70
C LEU A 31 -5.78 13.66 -10.55
N THR A 32 -5.63 12.58 -11.32
CA THR A 32 -6.68 12.05 -12.21
C THR A 32 -7.43 10.85 -11.61
N THR A 33 -7.14 10.53 -10.34
CA THR A 33 -7.64 9.34 -9.68
C THR A 33 -8.46 9.63 -8.44
N LYS A 34 -9.43 8.75 -8.21
CA LYS A 34 -10.20 8.70 -6.97
C LYS A 34 -9.75 7.50 -6.15
N TRP A 35 -9.77 7.64 -4.83
CA TRP A 35 -9.25 6.66 -3.91
C TRP A 35 -10.32 6.20 -2.93
N GLN A 36 -10.36 4.90 -2.69
CA GLN A 36 -11.04 4.30 -1.55
C GLN A 36 -10.02 3.56 -0.70
N PHE A 37 -10.33 3.37 0.57
CA PHE A 37 -9.48 2.61 1.46
C PHE A 37 -10.28 1.80 2.47
N THR A 38 -9.69 0.67 2.85
CA THR A 38 -10.28 -0.34 3.73
C THR A 38 -9.23 -0.88 4.69
N ASN A 39 -9.66 -1.42 5.83
CA ASN A 39 -8.79 -2.02 6.85
C ASN A 39 -7.66 -1.08 7.29
N LEU A 40 -7.97 0.21 7.43
CA LEU A 40 -6.98 1.22 7.79
C LEU A 40 -6.68 1.16 9.29
N GLU A 41 -5.39 1.16 9.63
CA GLU A 41 -4.84 1.45 10.94
C GLU A 41 -3.60 2.35 10.74
N CYS A 42 -3.67 3.58 11.23
CA CYS A 42 -2.61 4.57 11.05
C CYS A 42 -2.51 5.57 12.20
N PHE A 43 -1.35 6.20 12.31
CA PHE A 43 -1.05 7.27 13.26
C PHE A 43 -0.64 8.55 12.54
N GLY A 44 -1.01 9.69 13.13
CA GLY A 44 -0.62 11.00 12.65
C GLY A 44 -1.69 12.04 12.86
N LYS A 45 -1.42 13.29 12.47
CA LYS A 45 -2.32 14.42 12.75
C LYS A 45 -3.63 14.37 11.97
N THR A 46 -3.66 13.63 10.87
CA THR A 46 -4.80 13.49 9.95
C THR A 46 -5.42 12.10 9.99
N ALA A 47 -5.03 11.24 10.94
CA ALA A 47 -5.51 9.87 11.05
C ALA A 47 -7.04 9.82 11.17
N GLU A 48 -7.63 10.64 12.04
CA GLU A 48 -9.11 10.74 12.20
C GLU A 48 -9.82 11.11 10.90
N SER A 49 -9.22 11.99 10.08
CA SER A 49 -9.78 12.35 8.77
C SER A 49 -9.75 11.17 7.81
N LEU A 50 -8.65 10.40 7.77
CA LEU A 50 -8.59 9.20 6.95
C LEU A 50 -9.59 8.13 7.44
N TYR A 51 -9.71 7.91 8.76
CA TYR A 51 -10.73 6.99 9.30
C TYR A 51 -12.14 7.39 8.88
N SER A 52 -12.49 8.68 8.96
CA SER A 52 -13.81 9.17 8.54
C SER A 52 -14.15 8.87 7.08
N TYR A 53 -13.15 8.97 6.18
CA TYR A 53 -13.34 8.59 4.78
C TYR A 53 -13.43 7.07 4.59
N ALA A 54 -12.70 6.29 5.38
CA ALA A 54 -12.70 4.83 5.33
C ALA A 54 -14.08 4.30 5.74
N ASP A 55 -14.60 4.78 6.87
CA ASP A 55 -15.89 4.37 7.45
C ASP A 55 -17.07 4.73 6.54
N SER A 56 -17.01 5.87 5.87
CA SER A 56 -18.05 6.30 4.93
C SER A 56 -17.97 5.61 3.56
N SER A 57 -16.93 4.79 3.30
CA SER A 57 -16.65 4.21 1.98
C SER A 57 -16.61 5.25 0.85
N SER A 58 -16.30 6.50 1.19
CA SER A 58 -16.33 7.63 0.26
C SER A 58 -15.08 7.62 -0.61
N TYR A 59 -15.23 8.08 -1.85
CA TYR A 59 -14.09 8.38 -2.70
C TYR A 59 -13.45 9.70 -2.30
N ILE A 60 -12.12 9.74 -2.23
CA ILE A 60 -11.35 10.99 -2.12
C ILE A 60 -10.51 11.24 -3.37
N SER A 61 -10.23 12.51 -3.67
CA SER A 61 -9.29 12.84 -4.75
C SER A 61 -7.86 12.48 -4.33
N GLY A 62 -7.01 12.14 -5.30
CA GLY A 62 -5.59 11.91 -5.02
C GLY A 62 -4.88 13.14 -4.43
N GLU A 63 -5.33 14.36 -4.75
CA GLU A 63 -4.80 15.59 -4.14
C GLU A 63 -5.07 15.62 -2.62
N ILE A 64 -6.32 15.35 -2.21
CA ILE A 64 -6.69 15.29 -0.79
C ILE A 64 -5.91 14.16 -0.10
N LEU A 65 -5.80 12.99 -0.74
CA LEU A 65 -5.04 11.87 -0.19
C LEU A 65 -3.58 12.25 0.09
N VAL A 66 -2.91 12.92 -0.85
CA VAL A 66 -1.52 13.39 -0.67
C VAL A 66 -1.41 14.36 0.50
N GLN A 67 -2.34 15.31 0.62
CA GLN A 67 -2.34 16.28 1.73
C GLN A 67 -2.52 15.60 3.08
N LEU A 68 -3.43 14.62 3.17
CA LEU A 68 -3.67 13.86 4.39
C LEU A 68 -2.46 12.97 4.71
N ALA A 69 -1.94 12.23 3.73
CA ALA A 69 -0.80 11.32 3.90
C ALA A 69 0.47 12.06 4.35
N ALA A 70 0.67 13.31 3.92
CA ALA A 70 1.80 14.14 4.35
C ALA A 70 1.81 14.49 5.85
N LYS A 71 0.71 14.19 6.57
CA LYS A 71 0.58 14.38 8.03
C LYS A 71 0.38 13.07 8.80
N ILE A 72 0.47 11.94 8.11
CA ILE A 72 0.54 10.59 8.69
C ILE A 72 1.99 10.28 9.02
N THR A 73 2.21 9.77 10.22
CA THR A 73 3.54 9.38 10.71
C THR A 73 3.79 7.88 10.53
N GLN A 74 2.73 7.08 10.44
CA GLN A 74 2.82 5.64 10.24
C GLN A 74 1.48 5.09 9.74
N VAL A 75 1.51 4.12 8.84
CA VAL A 75 0.38 3.23 8.56
C VAL A 75 0.82 1.83 9.00
N ILE A 76 0.03 1.20 9.87
CA ILE A 76 0.25 -0.19 10.28
C ILE A 76 -0.34 -1.10 9.21
N ASP A 77 -1.64 -1.00 9.00
CA ASP A 77 -2.37 -1.75 7.99
C ASP A 77 -3.27 -0.81 7.19
N GLY A 78 -3.57 -1.19 5.96
CA GLY A 78 -4.49 -0.44 5.13
C GLY A 78 -4.35 -0.77 3.66
N LYS A 79 -5.49 -0.87 2.97
CA LYS A 79 -5.52 -1.04 1.52
C LYS A 79 -6.06 0.21 0.88
N PHE A 80 -5.27 0.84 0.00
CA PHE A 80 -5.60 2.06 -0.72
C PHE A 80 -5.75 1.72 -2.20
N GLN A 81 -6.94 1.95 -2.75
CA GLN A 81 -7.33 1.53 -4.09
C GLN A 81 -7.61 2.75 -4.95
N ALA A 82 -6.92 2.88 -6.07
CA ALA A 82 -7.07 3.98 -7.01
C ALA A 82 -7.92 3.59 -8.22
N TYR A 83 -8.84 4.47 -8.61
CA TYR A 83 -9.78 4.29 -9.71
C TYR A 83 -9.65 5.43 -10.71
N ARG A 84 -9.75 5.12 -12.01
CA ARG A 84 -9.75 6.11 -13.09
C ARG A 84 -11.19 6.37 -13.55
N GLY A 85 -11.54 7.65 -13.70
CA GLY A 85 -12.86 8.05 -14.20
C GLY A 85 -14.02 7.39 -13.44
N ASN A 86 -14.78 6.56 -14.15
CA ASN A 86 -15.92 5.79 -13.63
C ASN A 86 -15.67 4.27 -13.68
N GLU A 87 -14.40 3.83 -13.70
CA GLU A 87 -14.05 2.41 -13.67
C GLU A 87 -14.38 1.80 -12.30
N ASN A 88 -14.90 0.57 -12.31
CA ASN A 88 -15.24 -0.17 -11.09
C ASN A 88 -14.10 -1.05 -10.55
N GLN A 89 -13.01 -1.17 -11.33
CA GLN A 89 -11.84 -1.94 -10.94
C GLN A 89 -10.69 -0.98 -10.64
N PRO A 90 -9.94 -1.19 -9.55
CA PRO A 90 -8.78 -0.36 -9.28
C PRO A 90 -7.69 -0.66 -10.32
N TRP A 91 -6.95 0.37 -10.72
CA TRP A 91 -5.80 0.23 -11.62
C TRP A 91 -4.47 0.23 -10.86
N LEU A 92 -4.52 0.64 -9.58
CA LEU A 92 -3.41 0.70 -8.65
C LEU A 92 -3.95 0.39 -7.24
N ILE A 93 -3.23 -0.45 -6.51
CA ILE A 93 -3.51 -0.84 -5.14
C ILE A 93 -2.21 -0.68 -4.35
N ILE A 94 -2.28 0.00 -3.20
CA ILE A 94 -1.19 0.09 -2.22
C ILE A 94 -1.68 -0.56 -0.94
N THR A 95 -0.95 -1.53 -0.40
CA THR A 95 -1.29 -2.22 0.85
C THR A 95 -0.17 -2.03 1.86
N ALA A 96 -0.45 -1.40 2.99
CA ALA A 96 0.43 -1.43 4.16
C ALA A 96 0.24 -2.76 4.89
N VAL A 97 1.34 -3.39 5.31
CA VAL A 97 1.33 -4.72 5.94
C VAL A 97 2.06 -4.68 7.28
N ASP A 98 1.30 -4.65 8.37
CA ASP A 98 1.78 -4.73 9.77
C ASP A 98 2.99 -3.82 10.05
N SER A 99 2.99 -2.59 9.50
CA SER A 99 4.09 -1.62 9.56
C SER A 99 5.46 -2.09 9.05
N SER A 100 5.51 -3.21 8.33
CA SER A 100 6.74 -3.89 7.92
C SER A 100 7.03 -3.77 6.43
N ALA A 101 6.00 -3.49 5.62
CA ALA A 101 6.13 -3.39 4.18
C ALA A 101 5.00 -2.56 3.55
N TYR A 102 5.22 -2.16 2.30
CA TYR A 102 4.14 -1.77 1.39
C TYR A 102 4.15 -2.66 0.14
N ASP A 103 3.02 -3.29 -0.14
CA ASP A 103 2.77 -3.93 -1.44
C ASP A 103 2.16 -2.90 -2.38
N VAL A 104 2.69 -2.82 -3.60
CA VAL A 104 2.14 -1.97 -4.66
C VAL A 104 1.83 -2.82 -5.87
N GLU A 105 0.56 -2.91 -6.23
CA GLU A 105 0.09 -3.61 -7.42
C GLU A 105 -0.50 -2.62 -8.43
N THR A 106 -0.17 -2.74 -9.71
CA THR A 106 -0.74 -1.88 -10.75
C THR A 106 -0.76 -2.55 -12.12
N VAL A 107 -1.54 -1.97 -13.03
CA VAL A 107 -1.51 -2.27 -14.47
C VAL A 107 -0.50 -1.40 -15.23
N ASP A 108 0.06 -0.36 -14.60
CA ASP A 108 1.01 0.57 -15.22
C ASP A 108 2.45 0.24 -14.82
N GLU A 109 3.16 -0.48 -15.68
CA GLU A 109 4.54 -0.92 -15.42
C GLU A 109 5.50 0.25 -15.16
N ASN A 110 5.22 1.45 -15.69
CA ASN A 110 6.10 2.61 -15.47
C ASN A 110 6.12 3.03 -14.00
N ILE A 111 5.04 2.79 -13.25
CA ILE A 111 5.02 3.03 -11.81
C ILE A 111 5.95 2.04 -11.11
N LEU A 112 5.85 0.76 -11.44
CA LEU A 112 6.73 -0.26 -10.83
C LEU A 112 8.21 0.03 -11.14
N VAL A 113 8.54 0.45 -12.36
CA VAL A 113 9.90 0.88 -12.72
C VAL A 113 10.38 2.05 -11.85
N LYS A 114 9.55 3.08 -11.65
CA LYS A 114 9.90 4.22 -10.79
C LYS A 114 10.12 3.81 -9.34
N LEU A 115 9.23 2.98 -8.79
CA LEU A 115 9.33 2.51 -7.42
C LEU A 115 10.61 1.68 -7.21
N ARG A 116 10.95 0.79 -8.15
CA ARG A 116 12.22 0.03 -8.14
C ARG A 116 13.46 0.92 -8.22
N GLN A 117 13.36 2.11 -8.81
CA GLN A 117 14.46 3.09 -8.87
C GLN A 117 14.56 3.95 -7.61
N GLN A 118 13.44 4.20 -6.94
CA GLN A 118 13.37 5.09 -5.78
C GLN A 118 13.70 4.38 -4.46
N PHE A 119 13.25 3.14 -4.30
CA PHE A 119 13.42 2.36 -3.07
C PHE A 119 14.56 1.35 -3.20
N GLN A 120 15.22 1.05 -2.07
CA GLN A 120 16.43 0.23 -2.02
C GLN A 120 16.12 -1.27 -1.95
N GLN A 121 15.10 -1.64 -1.17
CA GLN A 121 14.71 -3.01 -0.87
C GLN A 121 13.33 -3.28 -1.47
N VAL A 122 13.36 -3.72 -2.73
CA VAL A 122 12.18 -4.04 -3.51
C VAL A 122 12.27 -5.49 -3.97
N SER A 123 11.18 -6.25 -3.80
CA SER A 123 11.01 -7.59 -4.34
C SER A 123 9.74 -7.68 -5.16
N GLU A 124 9.67 -8.65 -6.08
CA GLU A 124 8.45 -8.89 -6.83
C GLU A 124 7.39 -9.51 -5.92
N LEU A 125 6.18 -8.96 -5.93
CA LEU A 125 5.05 -9.55 -5.23
C LEU A 125 4.66 -10.83 -6.01
N PRO A 126 4.61 -12.00 -5.37
CA PRO A 126 4.17 -13.22 -6.04
C PRO A 126 2.73 -13.04 -6.51
N GLY A 127 2.54 -12.85 -7.81
CA GLY A 127 1.23 -12.56 -8.38
C GLY A 127 0.25 -13.69 -8.07
N ASN A 128 -0.78 -13.40 -7.28
CA ASN A 128 -1.83 -14.29 -6.76
C ASN A 128 -1.71 -15.77 -7.18
N ILE A 129 -0.65 -16.44 -6.74
CA ILE A 129 -0.69 -17.88 -6.53
C ILE A 129 -1.26 -17.95 -5.14
N SER A 130 -2.55 -18.32 -5.04
CA SER A 130 -3.22 -18.61 -3.78
C SER A 130 -2.24 -19.29 -2.83
N LEU A 131 -1.71 -18.52 -1.87
CA LEU A 131 -0.80 -19.05 -0.87
C LEU A 131 -1.67 -19.95 0.00
N MET A 132 -1.56 -21.25 -0.29
CA MET A 132 -2.12 -22.32 0.49
C MET A 132 -1.85 -22.06 1.99
N PRO A 133 -2.78 -22.41 2.88
CA PRO A 133 -2.54 -22.30 4.30
C PRO A 133 -1.25 -23.07 4.63
N LYS A 134 -0.35 -22.45 5.40
CA LYS A 134 0.84 -23.11 5.97
C LYS A 134 0.41 -24.47 6.52
N LEU A 135 0.77 -25.55 5.82
CA LEU A 135 0.55 -26.89 6.32
C LEU A 135 1.43 -27.02 7.56
N LEU A 136 0.77 -27.06 8.72
CA LEU A 136 1.35 -27.39 9.99
C LEU A 136 2.01 -28.77 9.85
N THR A 137 3.33 -28.83 9.67
CA THR A 137 4.05 -30.10 9.80
C THR A 137 4.07 -30.44 11.29
N VAL A 138 3.04 -31.16 11.73
CA VAL A 138 3.07 -31.89 12.99
C VAL A 138 4.11 -32.99 12.81
N LEU A 139 5.28 -32.82 13.43
CA LEU A 139 6.22 -33.91 13.62
C LEU A 139 5.60 -34.89 14.62
N HIS A 140 4.89 -35.90 14.10
CA HIS A 140 4.70 -37.16 14.81
C HIS A 140 5.84 -38.08 14.43
N THR A 141 6.94 -38.03 15.19
CA THR A 141 7.79 -39.20 15.37
C THR A 141 7.15 -40.01 16.49
N GLY A 142 6.47 -41.09 16.11
CA GLY A 142 6.14 -42.14 17.04
C GLY A 142 7.39 -42.91 17.43
N ASP A 143 7.50 -43.20 18.72
CA ASP A 143 8.12 -44.40 19.28
C ASP A 143 7.12 -44.99 20.28
#